data_AF-A0A0V8DLA1-F1
#
_entry.id   AF-A0A0V8DLA1-F1
#
_cell.length_a   1.000
_cell.length_b   1.000
_cell.length_c   1.000
_cell.angle_alpha   90.00
_cell.angle_beta   90.00
_cell.angle_gamma   90.00
#
_symmetry.space_group_name_H-M   'P 1'
#
loop_
_entity.id
_entity.type
_entity.pdbx_description
1 polymer ?
#
loop_
_entity_poly.entity_id
_entity_poly.type
_entity_poly.pdbx_seq_one_letter_code
_entity_poly.pdbx_strand_id
1 'polypeptide(L)'
;MDIYSKGFALQPMHLKLFNGKKIVFFDGLTGKIEYPYVMIKHKDGYEPSLLESMNTFKDIRSIENGRTVIATRLNPKAKLLTTGKGINKYKYKRK
;
A
#
# COMPACT_ATOMS: atom_id res chain seq x y z
N MET A 1 -5.67 -7.89 16.09
CA MET A 1 -6.47 -6.93 15.28
C MET A 1 -6.34 -7.32 13.82
N ASP A 2 -7.43 -7.32 13.06
CA ASP A 2 -7.37 -7.67 11.63
C ASP A 2 -7.07 -6.43 10.79
N ILE A 3 -5.85 -6.35 10.27
CA ILE A 3 -5.39 -5.19 9.50
C ILE A 3 -6.14 -5.01 8.17
N TYR A 4 -6.82 -6.07 7.68
CA TYR A 4 -7.54 -6.04 6.42
C TYR A 4 -8.99 -5.57 6.59
N SER A 5 -9.48 -5.41 7.83
CA SER A 5 -10.81 -4.89 8.11
C SER A 5 -10.95 -3.44 7.67
N LYS A 6 -12.10 -3.07 7.09
CA LYS A 6 -12.39 -1.71 6.61
C LYS A 6 -12.14 -0.68 7.72
N GLY A 7 -11.43 0.41 7.38
CA GLY A 7 -11.15 1.52 8.28
C GLY A 7 -9.93 1.31 9.18
N PHE A 8 -9.20 0.19 9.05
CA PHE A 8 -7.95 0.02 9.78
C PHE A 8 -6.88 0.98 9.26
N ALA A 9 -6.20 1.67 10.17
CA ALA A 9 -5.14 2.62 9.85
C ALA A 9 -3.80 1.91 9.67
N LEU A 10 -3.30 1.86 8.44
CA LEU A 10 -2.00 1.29 8.12
C LEU A 10 -0.86 2.16 8.66
N GLN A 11 0.23 1.49 8.99
CA GLN A 11 1.50 2.05 9.44
C GLN A 11 2.59 1.52 8.48
N PRO A 12 3.77 2.16 8.41
CA PRO A 12 4.82 1.74 7.48
C PRO A 12 5.17 0.25 7.57
N MET A 13 5.29 -0.29 8.79
CA MET A 13 5.58 -1.72 9.02
C MET A 13 4.50 -2.67 8.46
N HIS A 14 3.24 -2.22 8.38
CA HIS A 14 2.15 -3.04 7.84
C HIS A 14 2.31 -3.29 6.34
N LEU A 15 3.09 -2.47 5.63
CA LEU A 15 3.27 -2.58 4.18
C LEU A 15 4.01 -3.85 3.75
N LYS A 16 4.74 -4.50 4.66
CA LYS A 16 5.30 -5.84 4.45
C LYS A 16 4.24 -6.86 4.02
N LEU A 17 3.01 -6.73 4.52
CA LEU A 17 1.89 -7.64 4.22
C LEU A 17 1.22 -7.34 2.87
N PHE A 18 1.59 -6.22 2.25
CA PHE A 18 1.14 -5.81 0.92
C PHE A 18 2.26 -5.93 -0.11
N ASN A 19 3.26 -6.79 0.14
CA ASN A 19 4.36 -6.97 -0.79
C ASN A 19 3.88 -7.41 -2.17
N GLY A 20 4.48 -6.83 -3.21
CA GLY A 20 4.09 -7.01 -4.61
C GLY A 20 2.83 -6.26 -5.03
N LYS A 21 2.16 -5.53 -4.13
CA LYS A 21 0.99 -4.70 -4.49
C LYS A 21 1.44 -3.37 -5.09
N LYS A 22 0.57 -2.82 -5.95
CA LYS A 22 0.83 -1.55 -6.62
C LYS A 22 0.48 -0.42 -5.65
N ILE A 23 1.28 0.64 -5.67
CA ILE A 23 1.03 1.91 -4.99
C ILE A 23 0.74 2.98 -6.03
N VAL A 24 -0.16 3.89 -5.69
CA VAL A 24 -0.35 5.16 -6.39
C VAL A 24 -0.06 6.29 -5.40
N PHE A 25 0.74 7.25 -5.83
CA PHE A 25 1.13 8.41 -5.04
C PHE A 25 0.25 9.63 -5.34
N PHE A 26 0.29 10.67 -4.50
CA PHE A 26 -0.51 11.88 -4.71
C PHE A 26 -0.10 12.72 -5.93
N ASP A 27 1.18 12.66 -6.31
CA ASP A 27 1.76 13.29 -7.50
C ASP A 27 1.38 12.58 -8.81
N GLY A 28 0.64 11.46 -8.74
CA GLY A 28 0.24 10.66 -9.88
C GLY A 28 1.27 9.59 -10.28
N LEU A 29 2.43 9.52 -9.60
CA LEU A 29 3.37 8.45 -9.80
C LEU A 29 2.77 7.12 -9.33
N THR A 30 3.30 6.04 -9.89
CA THR A 30 2.91 4.68 -9.51
C THR A 30 4.14 3.89 -9.17
N GLY A 31 3.99 2.94 -8.27
CA GLY A 31 5.08 2.06 -7.87
C GLY A 31 4.58 0.70 -7.47
N LYS A 32 5.51 -0.15 -7.05
CA LYS A 32 5.24 -1.49 -6.54
C LYS A 32 5.97 -1.69 -5.23
N ILE A 33 5.25 -2.23 -4.24
CA ILE A 33 5.84 -2.58 -2.94
C ILE A 33 6.79 -3.75 -3.15
N GLU A 34 8.06 -3.53 -2.84
CA GLU A 34 9.13 -4.53 -2.79
C GLU A 34 9.85 -4.36 -1.45
N TYR A 35 9.13 -4.71 -0.37
CA TYR A 35 9.50 -4.38 1.00
C TYR A 35 10.94 -4.85 1.31
N PRO A 36 11.80 -3.99 1.89
CA PRO A 36 11.50 -2.72 2.57
C PRO A 36 11.43 -1.48 1.66
N TYR A 37 11.47 -1.66 0.34
CA TYR A 37 11.44 -0.58 -0.65
C TYR A 37 10.11 -0.51 -1.40
N VAL A 38 9.88 0.60 -2.09
CA VAL A 38 8.92 0.72 -3.17
C VAL A 38 9.69 1.08 -4.43
N MET A 39 9.45 0.34 -5.50
CA MET A 39 9.99 0.66 -6.82
C MET A 39 9.05 1.67 -7.47
N ILE A 40 9.42 2.94 -7.48
CA ILE A 40 8.66 4.03 -8.09
C ILE A 40 8.99 4.07 -9.58
N LYS A 41 7.96 4.08 -10.43
CA LYS A 41 8.13 4.16 -11.88
C LYS A 41 8.21 5.63 -12.30
N HIS A 42 9.36 6.03 -12.83
CA HIS A 42 9.61 7.31 -13.46
C HIS A 42 9.66 7.16 -14.99
N LYS A 43 9.82 8.27 -15.72
CA LYS A 43 9.97 8.26 -17.19
C LYS A 43 11.21 7.48 -17.63
N ASP A 44 12.29 7.61 -16.87
CA ASP A 44 13.62 7.13 -17.24
C ASP A 44 14.00 5.80 -16.56
N GLY A 45 13.11 5.22 -15.74
CA GLY A 45 13.38 3.96 -15.06
C GLY A 45 12.58 3.74 -13.78
N TYR A 46 13.10 2.85 -12.93
CA TYR A 46 12.56 2.57 -11.60
C TYR A 46 13.53 3.07 -10.53
N GLU A 47 13.00 3.83 -9.58
CA GLU A 47 13.78 4.33 -8.43
C GLU A 47 13.33 3.61 -7.15
N PRO A 48 14.24 2.95 -6.43
CA PRO A 48 13.92 2.35 -5.14
C PRO A 48 13.84 3.44 -4.06
N SER A 49 12.70 3.54 -3.39
CA SER A 49 12.52 4.43 -2.24
C SER A 49 12.17 3.62 -0.98
N LEU A 50 12.77 3.97 0.15
CA LEU A 50 12.56 3.24 1.41
C LEU A 50 11.13 3.48 1.92
N LEU A 51 10.33 2.41 2.08
CA LEU A 51 8.93 2.53 2.53
C LEU A 51 8.78 2.98 3.97
N GLU A 52 9.77 2.67 4.80
CA GLU A 52 9.79 3.06 6.21
C GLU A 52 10.12 4.55 6.40
N SER A 53 10.61 5.22 5.34
CA SER A 53 10.74 6.67 5.35
C SER A 53 9.37 7.31 5.51
N MET A 54 9.23 8.17 6.53
CA MET A 54 7.99 8.89 6.81
C MET A 54 7.49 9.67 5.59
N ASN A 55 8.38 10.13 4.73
CA ASN A 55 8.02 10.90 3.53
C ASN A 55 7.36 9.99 2.49
N THR A 56 8.04 8.91 2.10
CA THR A 56 7.53 7.94 1.12
C THR A 56 6.19 7.34 1.56
N PHE A 57 6.05 6.97 2.84
CA PHE A 57 4.77 6.49 3.36
C PHE A 57 3.69 7.56 3.30
N LYS A 58 4.02 8.84 3.55
CA LYS A 58 3.05 9.93 3.54
C LYS A 58 2.52 10.21 2.14
N ASP A 59 3.32 9.98 1.12
CA ASP A 59 2.95 10.27 -0.27
C ASP A 59 2.05 9.19 -0.91
N ILE A 60 1.89 8.04 -0.25
CA ILE A 60 0.98 6.98 -0.69
C ILE A 60 -0.47 7.48 -0.62
N ARG A 61 -1.11 7.57 -1.80
CA ARG A 61 -2.53 7.86 -1.96
C ARG A 61 -3.37 6.59 -1.89
N SER A 62 -2.97 5.52 -2.60
CA SER A 62 -3.70 4.25 -2.57
C SER A 62 -2.76 3.05 -2.76
N ILE A 63 -3.22 1.91 -2.27
CA ILE A 63 -2.64 0.60 -2.55
C ILE A 63 -3.68 -0.20 -3.33
N GLU A 64 -3.22 -0.85 -4.39
CA GLU A 64 -4.05 -1.56 -5.36
C GLU A 64 -3.60 -3.02 -5.50
N ASN A 65 -4.58 -3.92 -5.56
CA ASN A 65 -4.42 -5.30 -5.95
C ASN A 65 -5.13 -5.50 -7.30
N GLY A 66 -4.38 -5.38 -8.40
CA GLY A 66 -4.95 -5.32 -9.74
C GLY A 66 -5.86 -4.11 -9.89
N ARG A 67 -7.15 -4.33 -10.18
CA ARG A 67 -8.17 -3.27 -10.30
C ARG A 67 -8.83 -2.88 -8.96
N THR A 68 -8.48 -3.54 -7.86
CA THR A 68 -9.15 -3.32 -6.57
C THR A 68 -8.29 -2.45 -5.66
N VAL A 69 -8.85 -1.35 -5.17
CA VAL A 69 -8.20 -0.52 -4.13
C VAL A 69 -8.37 -1.19 -2.77
N ILE A 70 -7.26 -1.58 -2.15
CA ILE A 70 -7.23 -2.29 -0.86
C ILE A 70 -6.99 -1.36 0.32
N ALA A 71 -6.32 -0.23 0.07
CA ALA A 71 -6.17 0.86 1.02
C ALA A 71 -6.14 2.20 0.29
N THR A 72 -6.65 3.25 0.93
CA THR A 72 -6.71 4.58 0.36
C THR A 72 -6.54 5.65 1.42
N ARG A 73 -6.02 6.79 0.99
CA ARG A 73 -5.83 7.99 1.78
C ARG A 73 -6.52 9.15 1.08
N LEU A 74 -7.32 9.90 1.84
CA LEU A 74 -8.11 11.01 1.29
C LEU A 74 -7.23 12.21 0.90
N ASN A 75 -6.23 12.55 1.72
CA ASN A 75 -5.28 13.64 1.50
C ASN A 75 -3.93 13.31 2.17
N PRO A 76 -2.83 13.99 1.85
CA PRO A 76 -1.50 13.64 2.38
C PRO A 76 -1.41 13.59 3.92
N LYS A 77 -2.23 14.38 4.62
CA LYS A 77 -2.27 14.47 6.08
C LYS A 77 -3.15 13.40 6.74
N ALA A 78 -4.02 12.73 5.99
CA ALA A 78 -4.93 11.71 6.50
C ALA A 78 -4.21 10.37 6.73
N LYS A 79 -4.84 9.48 7.50
CA LYS A 79 -4.37 8.10 7.66
C LYS A 79 -4.63 7.30 6.39
N LEU A 80 -3.72 6.38 6.06
CA LEU A 80 -3.94 5.39 5.02
C LEU A 80 -4.86 4.30 5.57
N LEU A 81 -6.11 4.25 5.10
CA LEU A 81 -7.14 3.36 5.62
C LEU A 81 -7.39 2.19 4.67
N THR A 82 -7.53 0.99 5.20
CA THR A 82 -7.95 -0.17 4.41
C THR A 82 -9.42 -0.08 4.01
N THR A 83 -9.74 -0.59 2.83
CA THR A 83 -11.11 -0.56 2.29
C THR A 83 -11.95 -1.75 2.71
N GLY A 84 -11.34 -2.80 3.29
CA GLY A 84 -11.99 -4.07 3.56
C GLY A 84 -12.17 -4.96 2.32
N LYS A 85 -11.62 -4.57 1.17
CA LYS A 85 -11.81 -5.24 -0.12
C LYS A 85 -10.48 -5.74 -0.70
N GLY A 86 -10.55 -6.71 -1.60
CA GLY A 86 -9.43 -7.10 -2.46
C GLY A 86 -8.29 -7.87 -1.80
N ILE A 87 -8.42 -8.22 -0.52
CA ILE A 87 -7.53 -9.15 0.17
C ILE A 87 -8.37 -10.31 0.68
N ASN A 88 -8.26 -11.46 0.00
CA ASN A 88 -8.77 -12.70 0.53
C ASN A 88 -7.87 -13.08 1.70
N LYS A 89 -8.40 -12.97 2.92
CA LYS A 89 -7.86 -13.75 4.05
C LYS A 89 -7.88 -15.19 3.57
N TYR A 90 -6.71 -15.83 3.45
CA TYR A 90 -6.67 -17.27 3.24
C TYR A 90 -7.53 -17.88 4.34
N LYS A 91 -8.74 -18.34 3.99
CA LYS A 91 -9.51 -19.22 4.86
C LYS A 91 -8.64 -20.44 5.00
N TYR A 92 -7.94 -20.57 6.12
CA TYR A 92 -7.33 -21.82 6.51
C TYR A 92 -8.48 -22.82 6.52
N LYS A 93 -8.59 -23.66 5.47
CA LYS A 93 -9.48 -24.81 5.52
C LYS A 93 -8.90 -25.68 6.62
N ARG A 94 -9.49 -25.64 7.82
CA ARG A 94 -9.35 -26.75 8.78
C ARG A 94 -9.89 -27.97 8.03
N LYS A 95 -8.98 -28.82 7.58
CA LYS A 95 -9.30 -30.22 7.28
C LYS A 95 -9.58 -30.92 8.61
#